data_AF-A0A8H6WKW0-F1
#
_entry.id   AF-A0A8H6WKW0-F1
#
_cell.length_a   1.000
_cell.length_b   1.000
_cell.length_c   1.000
_cell.angle_alpha   90.00
_cell.angle_beta   90.00
_cell.angle_gamma   90.00
#
_symmetry.space_group_name_H-M   'P 1'
#
loop_
_entity.id
_entity.type
_entity.pdbx_description
1 polymer ?
#
loop_
_entity_poly.entity_id
_entity_poly.type
_entity_poly.pdbx_seq_one_letter_code
_entity_poly.pdbx_strand_id
1 'polypeptide(L)'
;MSVDEAAFVEAQNSTNNDEDLLLSTYPVLTLPSELISEIFTHYLPAYPICPPLLGYASPTKLTQICRQWREIAHTTPALWGAVELFMNSELDDFVDLQLETARTWLARSCSLPLSIVLGYLTMDETTKQMEDGIGLFLAHRSRWEYAALIVSSATWIPGPMDGGMRILRQLDLAYSDTNTQRHPITVLDAPHLTTILLDCDFVYWEFVPALAVWSQITRLSLRHSTLSVVAAILRDAPNLVQCKIALNARGAVSPAVKQLYEFLQLEMLIITAGFSDGEAVDEFLMAFRAPNLRRLHIDQDMLSHHPANNLTSIPTILKAMGCRLEQLSIAHPQHSLGTYQEVLPDIGLIQLRHRLLKDWGAWDLQAE
;
A
#
# COMPACT_ATOMS: atom_id res chain seq x y z
N MET A 1 32.38 51.65 -42.46
CA MET A 1 31.29 50.88 -41.83
C MET A 1 30.14 50.92 -42.81
N SER A 2 29.95 49.81 -43.52
CA SER A 2 28.95 49.69 -44.58
C SER A 2 27.55 49.66 -43.98
N VAL A 3 26.55 50.00 -44.79
CA VAL A 3 25.12 50.03 -44.41
C VAL A 3 24.64 48.67 -43.84
N ASP A 4 25.33 47.57 -44.17
CA ASP A 4 25.07 46.23 -43.62
C ASP A 4 25.46 46.06 -42.15
N GLU A 5 26.46 46.80 -41.65
CA GLU A 5 26.94 46.68 -40.27
C GLU A 5 25.97 47.36 -39.27
N ALA A 6 25.32 48.44 -39.69
CA ALA A 6 24.34 49.16 -38.86
C ALA A 6 23.01 48.38 -38.75
N ALA A 7 22.57 47.77 -39.85
CA ALA A 7 21.36 46.93 -39.87
C ALA A 7 21.51 45.65 -39.02
N PHE A 8 22.73 45.09 -38.96
CA PHE A 8 23.02 43.92 -38.13
C PHE A 8 23.01 44.25 -36.62
N VAL A 9 23.53 45.43 -36.24
CA VAL A 9 23.53 45.91 -34.85
C VAL A 9 22.13 46.33 -34.39
N GLU A 10 21.31 46.94 -35.25
CA GLU A 10 19.89 47.23 -34.93
C GLU A 10 19.06 45.96 -34.79
N ALA A 11 19.28 44.94 -35.64
CA ALA A 11 18.59 43.65 -35.52
C ALA A 11 18.98 42.91 -34.23
N GLN A 12 20.25 42.96 -33.81
CA GLN A 12 20.74 42.39 -32.54
C GLN A 12 20.24 43.16 -31.31
N ASN A 13 20.16 44.50 -31.37
CA ASN A 13 19.64 45.31 -30.27
C ASN A 13 18.12 45.18 -30.10
N SER A 14 17.37 45.00 -31.20
CA SER A 14 15.92 44.79 -31.13
C SER A 14 15.56 43.40 -30.59
N THR A 15 16.35 42.36 -30.91
CA THR A 15 16.18 41.01 -30.34
C THR A 15 16.56 40.94 -28.87
N ASN A 16 17.63 41.62 -28.45
CA ASN A 16 18.02 41.70 -27.02
C ASN A 16 16.99 42.45 -26.17
N ASN A 17 16.41 43.56 -26.67
CA ASN A 17 15.37 44.29 -25.95
C ASN A 17 14.07 43.49 -25.80
N ASP A 18 13.67 42.73 -26.82
CA ASP A 18 12.46 41.90 -26.76
C ASP A 18 12.64 40.70 -25.80
N GLU A 19 13.85 40.11 -25.74
CA GLU A 19 14.17 39.07 -24.73
C GLU A 19 14.15 39.62 -23.30
N ASP A 20 14.74 40.79 -23.06
CA ASP A 20 14.75 41.44 -21.73
C ASP A 20 13.34 41.88 -21.28
N LEU A 21 12.49 42.34 -22.21
CA LEU A 21 11.08 42.64 -21.94
C LEU A 21 10.26 41.38 -21.63
N LEU A 22 10.48 40.27 -22.34
CA LEU A 22 9.83 38.99 -22.04
C LEU A 22 10.23 38.43 -20.66
N LEU A 23 11.51 38.56 -20.29
CA LEU A 23 12.02 38.20 -18.95
C LEU A 23 11.39 39.06 -17.85
N SER A 24 11.12 40.34 -18.10
CA SER A 24 10.44 41.23 -17.14
C SER A 24 8.94 40.96 -17.00
N THR A 25 8.29 40.34 -18.00
CA THR A 25 6.83 40.19 -18.05
C THR A 25 6.33 38.89 -17.43
N TYR A 26 7.20 37.87 -17.33
CA TYR A 26 6.85 36.55 -16.80
C TYR A 26 7.86 36.10 -15.71
N PRO A 27 7.64 36.46 -14.43
CA PRO A 27 8.56 36.21 -13.31
C PRO A 27 8.92 34.73 -13.11
N VAL A 28 8.10 33.80 -13.61
CA VAL A 28 8.35 32.36 -13.49
C VAL A 28 9.41 31.86 -14.47
N LEU A 29 9.71 32.62 -15.53
CA LEU A 29 10.76 32.28 -16.50
C LEU A 29 12.15 32.76 -16.05
N THR A 30 12.21 33.67 -15.07
CA THR A 30 13.46 34.20 -14.50
C THR A 30 13.93 33.44 -13.26
N LEU A 31 13.13 32.50 -12.76
CA LEU A 31 13.53 31.64 -11.63
C LEU A 31 14.64 30.68 -12.06
N PRO A 32 15.65 30.44 -11.19
CA PRO A 32 16.61 29.36 -11.37
C PRO A 32 15.93 28.01 -11.55
N SER A 33 16.54 27.13 -12.35
CA SER A 33 16.02 25.78 -12.64
C SER A 33 15.72 24.98 -11.37
N GLU A 34 16.53 25.14 -10.33
CA GLU A 34 16.42 24.46 -9.05
C GLU A 34 15.13 24.83 -8.31
N LEU A 35 14.76 26.11 -8.33
CA LEU A 35 13.51 26.57 -7.70
C LEU A 35 12.30 26.10 -8.50
N ILE A 36 12.40 26.06 -9.82
CA ILE A 36 11.34 25.54 -10.69
C ILE A 36 11.16 24.03 -10.45
N SER A 37 12.25 23.26 -10.36
CA SER A 37 12.21 21.83 -10.01
C SER A 37 11.54 21.60 -8.65
N GLU A 38 11.81 22.43 -7.64
CA GLU A 38 11.17 22.35 -6.33
C GLU A 38 9.67 22.71 -6.39
N ILE A 39 9.29 23.70 -7.21
CA ILE A 39 7.86 23.98 -7.46
C ILE A 39 7.19 22.78 -8.13
N PHE A 40 7.88 22.10 -9.05
CA PHE A 40 7.35 20.92 -9.73
C PHE A 40 7.14 19.74 -8.78
N THR A 41 8.02 19.50 -7.81
CA THR A 41 7.84 18.43 -6.82
C THR A 41 6.62 18.69 -5.93
N HIS A 42 6.37 19.95 -5.57
CA HIS A 42 5.17 20.34 -4.81
C HIS A 42 3.87 20.37 -5.63
N TYR A 43 3.94 20.39 -6.96
CA TYR A 43 2.77 20.28 -7.83
C TYR A 43 2.22 18.84 -7.89
N LEU A 44 3.07 17.84 -7.65
CA LEU A 44 2.69 16.43 -7.63
C LEU A 44 2.14 16.03 -6.25
N PRO A 45 1.38 14.92 -6.16
CA PRO A 45 1.11 14.28 -4.88
C PRO A 45 2.41 13.94 -4.16
N ALA A 46 2.39 13.99 -2.83
CA ALA A 46 3.55 13.64 -2.03
C ALA A 46 3.94 12.18 -2.26
N TYR A 47 5.20 11.95 -2.63
CA TYR A 47 5.77 10.60 -2.72
C TYR A 47 5.53 9.87 -1.39
N PRO A 48 5.10 8.58 -1.40
CA PRO A 48 5.10 7.66 -2.53
C PRO A 48 3.81 7.60 -3.36
N ILE A 49 2.85 8.51 -3.15
CA ILE A 49 1.59 8.53 -3.90
C ILE A 49 1.87 8.77 -5.39
N CYS A 50 1.33 7.92 -6.25
CA CYS A 50 1.52 8.03 -7.70
C CYS A 50 0.71 9.19 -8.27
N PRO A 51 1.33 10.13 -9.02
CA PRO A 51 0.58 11.09 -9.81
C PRO A 51 -0.12 10.39 -10.98
N PRO A 52 -1.22 10.95 -11.49
CA PRO A 52 -1.84 10.43 -12.70
C PRO A 52 -0.87 10.56 -13.89
N LEU A 53 -0.87 9.57 -14.78
CA LEU A 53 0.02 9.56 -15.95
C LEU A 53 -0.18 10.77 -16.87
N LEU A 54 -1.41 11.31 -16.90
CA LEU A 54 -1.84 12.44 -17.72
C LEU A 54 -2.75 13.37 -16.91
N GLY A 55 -2.78 14.66 -17.27
CA GLY A 55 -3.73 15.62 -16.70
C GLY A 55 -3.22 16.41 -15.50
N TYR A 56 -4.15 16.81 -14.63
CA TYR A 56 -3.84 17.63 -13.44
C TYR A 56 -2.95 16.87 -12.46
N ALA A 57 -2.00 17.56 -11.81
CA ALA A 57 -1.00 16.97 -10.92
C ALA A 57 -0.09 15.89 -11.56
N SER A 58 0.02 15.87 -12.90
CA SER A 58 0.90 14.94 -13.64
C SER A 58 2.22 15.60 -14.05
N PRO A 59 3.38 14.92 -13.90
CA PRO A 59 4.65 15.44 -14.41
C PRO A 59 4.65 15.55 -15.94
N THR A 60 3.85 14.72 -16.64
CA THR A 60 3.65 14.85 -18.09
C THR A 60 3.06 16.21 -18.45
N LYS A 61 2.18 16.78 -17.62
CA LYS A 61 1.57 18.09 -17.89
C LYS A 61 2.58 19.22 -17.84
N LEU A 62 3.56 19.16 -16.93
CA LEU A 62 4.64 20.15 -16.82
C LEU A 62 5.47 20.21 -18.11
N THR A 63 5.63 19.08 -18.80
CA THR A 63 6.35 19.02 -20.09
C THR A 63 5.61 19.66 -21.26
N GLN A 64 4.34 20.03 -21.08
CA GLN A 64 3.47 20.58 -22.13
C GLN A 64 3.27 22.10 -22.02
N ILE A 65 3.81 22.75 -20.99
CA ILE A 65 3.56 24.18 -20.72
C ILE A 65 4.43 25.07 -21.61
N CYS A 66 5.75 24.98 -21.50
CA CYS A 66 6.70 25.71 -22.36
C CYS A 66 7.99 24.89 -22.55
N ARG A 67 8.89 25.36 -23.43
CA ARG A 67 10.16 24.66 -23.71
C ARG A 67 11.05 24.55 -22.46
N GLN A 68 11.21 25.63 -21.71
CA GLN A 68 12.03 25.67 -20.49
C GLN A 68 11.52 24.68 -19.43
N TRP A 69 10.20 24.66 -19.18
CA TRP A 69 9.61 23.75 -18.21
C TRP A 69 9.75 22.29 -18.62
N ARG A 70 9.63 22.01 -19.94
CA ARG A 70 9.89 20.68 -20.48
C ARG A 70 11.32 20.23 -20.22
N GLU A 71 12.29 21.09 -20.49
CA GLU A 71 13.71 20.79 -20.26
C GLU A 71 13.97 20.52 -18.77
N ILE A 72 13.49 21.39 -17.88
CA ILE A 72 13.63 21.23 -16.43
C ILE A 72 12.95 19.95 -15.93
N ALA A 73 11.72 19.68 -16.37
CA ALA A 73 10.99 18.48 -15.95
C ALA A 73 11.70 17.20 -16.42
N HIS A 74 12.22 17.18 -17.65
CA HIS A 74 12.99 16.03 -18.16
C HIS A 74 14.29 15.79 -17.40
N THR A 75 14.95 16.83 -16.91
CA THR A 75 16.20 16.74 -16.15
C THR A 75 15.99 16.64 -14.63
N THR A 76 14.75 16.48 -14.16
CA THR A 76 14.40 16.30 -12.74
C THR A 76 13.88 14.88 -12.48
N PRO A 77 14.74 13.89 -12.20
CA PRO A 77 14.34 12.48 -12.05
C PRO A 77 13.29 12.23 -10.96
N ALA A 78 13.28 13.04 -9.90
CA ALA A 78 12.35 12.90 -8.76
C ALA A 78 10.87 13.00 -9.15
N LEU A 79 10.55 13.68 -10.27
CA LEU A 79 9.18 13.82 -10.76
C LEU A 79 8.61 12.52 -11.33
N TRP A 80 9.47 11.53 -11.62
CA TRP A 80 9.11 10.34 -12.40
C TRP A 80 9.19 9.04 -11.58
N GLY A 81 9.46 9.14 -10.27
CA GLY A 81 9.73 8.00 -9.39
C GLY A 81 8.49 7.25 -8.89
N ALA A 82 7.28 7.74 -9.12
CA ALA A 82 6.04 7.08 -8.74
C ALA A 82 5.19 6.82 -9.99
N VAL A 83 4.81 5.56 -10.23
CA VAL A 83 4.15 5.11 -11.46
C VAL A 83 2.97 4.22 -11.12
N GLU A 84 1.80 4.55 -11.69
CA GLU A 84 0.57 3.78 -11.53
C GLU A 84 0.04 3.35 -12.90
N LEU A 85 -0.37 2.09 -13.00
CA LEU A 85 -0.98 1.48 -14.18
C LEU A 85 -2.33 0.85 -13.82
N PHE A 86 -3.31 0.99 -14.71
CA PHE A 86 -4.57 0.23 -14.69
C PHE A 86 -5.43 0.42 -13.43
N MET A 87 -5.42 1.64 -12.86
CA MET A 87 -6.23 1.99 -11.69
C MET A 87 -7.51 2.76 -12.03
N ASN A 88 -7.61 3.30 -13.26
CA ASN A 88 -8.80 4.00 -13.73
C ASN A 88 -9.41 3.26 -14.92
N SER A 89 -10.57 2.63 -14.70
CA SER A 89 -11.32 1.91 -15.74
C SER A 89 -11.74 2.80 -16.91
N GLU A 90 -11.84 4.12 -16.72
CA GLU A 90 -12.13 5.06 -17.81
C GLU A 90 -10.96 5.18 -18.81
N LEU A 91 -9.76 4.71 -18.43
CA LEU A 91 -8.56 4.72 -19.26
C LEU A 91 -8.24 3.33 -19.84
N ASP A 92 -9.11 2.33 -19.63
CA ASP A 92 -8.93 0.96 -20.14
C ASP A 92 -8.88 0.91 -21.68
N ASP A 93 -9.42 1.91 -22.39
CA ASP A 93 -9.30 2.03 -23.85
C ASP A 93 -7.90 2.50 -24.31
N PHE A 94 -7.05 2.99 -23.41
CA PHE A 94 -5.76 3.61 -23.71
C PHE A 94 -4.56 2.85 -23.10
N VAL A 95 -4.67 1.53 -22.95
CA VAL A 95 -3.66 0.68 -22.27
C VAL A 95 -2.26 0.85 -22.86
N ASP A 96 -2.13 0.85 -24.19
CA ASP A 96 -0.84 0.99 -24.86
C ASP A 96 -0.17 2.34 -24.53
N LEU A 97 -0.95 3.42 -24.50
CA LEU A 97 -0.48 4.75 -24.12
C LEU A 97 -0.04 4.78 -22.65
N GLN A 98 -0.75 4.10 -21.76
CA GLN A 98 -0.36 3.97 -20.34
C GLN A 98 1.01 3.28 -20.24
N LEU A 99 1.19 2.15 -20.93
CA LEU A 99 2.45 1.40 -20.94
C LEU A 99 3.63 2.20 -21.52
N GLU A 100 3.43 2.91 -22.63
CA GLU A 100 4.45 3.79 -23.22
C GLU A 100 4.81 4.96 -22.30
N THR A 101 3.82 5.56 -21.66
CA THR A 101 4.02 6.67 -20.72
C THR A 101 4.78 6.19 -19.48
N ALA A 102 4.37 5.06 -18.89
CA ALA A 102 5.06 4.44 -17.76
C ALA A 102 6.50 4.07 -18.11
N ARG A 103 6.76 3.49 -19.28
CA ARG A 103 8.13 3.20 -19.75
C ARG A 103 8.98 4.47 -19.82
N THR A 104 8.40 5.57 -20.30
CA THR A 104 9.07 6.86 -20.36
C THR A 104 9.38 7.41 -18.96
N TRP A 105 8.44 7.30 -18.02
CA TRP A 105 8.63 7.73 -16.64
C TRP A 105 9.72 6.91 -15.94
N LEU A 106 9.68 5.58 -16.08
CA LEU A 106 10.70 4.67 -15.55
C LEU A 106 12.10 4.99 -16.09
N ALA A 107 12.21 5.33 -17.38
CA ALA A 107 13.49 5.78 -17.95
C ALA A 107 13.97 7.12 -17.35
N ARG A 108 13.07 8.09 -17.17
CA ARG A 108 13.41 9.42 -16.62
C ARG A 108 13.69 9.43 -15.12
N SER A 109 13.14 8.47 -14.38
CA SER A 109 13.43 8.28 -12.94
C SER A 109 14.88 7.85 -12.66
N CYS A 110 15.62 7.47 -13.71
CA CYS A 110 17.04 7.08 -13.65
C CYS A 110 17.32 5.95 -12.65
N SER A 111 18.01 6.24 -11.54
CA SER A 111 18.39 5.27 -10.51
C SER A 111 17.64 5.49 -9.19
N LEU A 112 16.70 6.43 -9.14
CA LEU A 112 15.97 6.74 -7.90
C LEU A 112 15.09 5.57 -7.44
N PRO A 113 14.73 5.51 -6.15
CA PRO A 113 13.71 4.59 -5.65
C PRO A 113 12.38 4.77 -6.38
N LEU A 114 11.63 3.68 -6.49
CA LEU A 114 10.35 3.61 -7.20
C LEU A 114 9.21 3.28 -6.26
N SER A 115 8.10 4.01 -6.43
CA SER A 115 6.78 3.61 -5.96
C SER A 115 5.98 3.12 -7.16
N ILE A 116 5.53 1.87 -7.12
CA ILE A 116 4.77 1.28 -8.23
C ILE A 116 3.40 0.78 -7.78
N VAL A 117 2.40 1.02 -8.62
CA VAL A 117 1.05 0.49 -8.45
C VAL A 117 0.58 -0.15 -9.74
N LEU A 118 0.14 -1.40 -9.65
CA LEU A 118 -0.51 -2.14 -10.72
C LEU A 118 -1.91 -2.51 -10.26
N GLY A 119 -2.91 -1.90 -10.89
CA GLY A 119 -4.33 -2.18 -10.66
C GLY A 119 -4.85 -3.36 -11.47
N TYR A 120 -6.14 -3.32 -11.80
CA TYR A 120 -6.83 -4.37 -12.53
C TYR A 120 -7.50 -3.80 -13.78
N LEU A 121 -7.44 -4.53 -14.89
CA LEU A 121 -8.14 -4.20 -16.13
C LEU A 121 -9.47 -4.96 -16.16
N THR A 122 -10.57 -4.26 -16.40
CA THR A 122 -11.93 -4.84 -16.30
C THR A 122 -12.34 -5.69 -17.50
N MET A 123 -11.53 -5.73 -18.56
CA MET A 123 -11.88 -6.31 -19.85
C MET A 123 -11.27 -7.71 -20.05
N ASP A 124 -12.10 -8.68 -20.46
CA ASP A 124 -11.77 -10.11 -20.63
C ASP A 124 -10.60 -10.41 -21.60
N GLU A 125 -10.25 -9.47 -22.49
CA GLU A 125 -9.23 -9.66 -23.54
C GLU A 125 -7.82 -9.13 -23.18
N THR A 126 -7.57 -8.77 -21.91
CA THR A 126 -6.40 -7.94 -21.53
C THR A 126 -5.25 -8.66 -20.80
N THR A 127 -5.22 -10.01 -20.82
CA THR A 127 -4.17 -10.79 -20.13
C THR A 127 -2.76 -10.40 -20.56
N LYS A 128 -2.56 -10.15 -21.86
CA LYS A 128 -1.25 -9.76 -22.39
C LYS A 128 -0.80 -8.40 -21.88
N GLN A 129 -1.68 -7.41 -21.82
CA GLN A 129 -1.31 -6.07 -21.35
C GLN A 129 -1.01 -6.08 -19.85
N MET A 130 -1.70 -6.93 -19.08
CA MET A 130 -1.38 -7.15 -17.68
C MET A 130 0.02 -7.78 -17.54
N GLU A 131 0.34 -8.80 -18.34
CA GLU A 131 1.68 -9.40 -18.42
C GLU A 131 2.76 -8.39 -18.81
N ASP A 132 2.48 -7.53 -19.79
CA ASP A 132 3.40 -6.47 -20.23
C ASP A 132 3.60 -5.42 -19.12
N GLY A 133 2.54 -5.07 -18.37
CA GLY A 133 2.59 -4.15 -17.24
C GLY A 133 3.43 -4.67 -16.07
N ILE A 134 3.16 -5.90 -15.61
CA ILE A 134 3.97 -6.51 -14.55
C ILE A 134 5.41 -6.76 -15.02
N GLY A 135 5.61 -7.20 -16.27
CA GLY A 135 6.93 -7.38 -16.87
C GLY A 135 7.74 -6.08 -16.91
N LEU A 136 7.09 -4.96 -17.25
CA LEU A 136 7.70 -3.62 -17.23
C LEU A 136 8.17 -3.25 -15.81
N PHE A 137 7.34 -3.46 -14.79
CA PHE A 137 7.73 -3.15 -13.42
C PHE A 137 8.82 -4.09 -12.90
N LEU A 138 8.72 -5.39 -13.16
CA LEU A 138 9.68 -6.39 -12.71
C LEU A 138 11.08 -6.11 -13.28
N ALA A 139 11.20 -5.54 -14.48
CA ALA A 139 12.48 -5.10 -15.04
C ALA A 139 13.23 -4.08 -14.16
N HIS A 140 12.53 -3.38 -13.26
CA HIS A 140 13.08 -2.36 -12.38
C HIS A 140 12.96 -2.67 -10.87
N ARG A 141 12.62 -3.92 -10.51
CA ARG A 141 12.37 -4.37 -9.12
C ARG A 141 13.45 -4.08 -8.08
N SER A 142 14.72 -3.99 -8.48
CA SER A 142 15.81 -3.66 -7.56
C SER A 142 15.71 -2.24 -6.99
N ARG A 143 14.90 -1.39 -7.62
CA ARG A 143 14.63 -0.01 -7.23
C ARG A 143 13.29 0.16 -6.53
N TRP A 144 12.49 -0.89 -6.35
CA TRP A 144 11.19 -0.74 -5.68
C TRP A 144 11.41 -0.44 -4.20
N GLU A 145 10.85 0.68 -3.74
CA GLU A 145 10.73 1.03 -2.33
C GLU A 145 9.30 0.75 -1.82
N TYR A 146 8.31 1.01 -2.66
CA TYR A 146 6.90 0.73 -2.42
C TYR A 146 6.31 0.01 -3.63
N ALA A 147 5.57 -1.07 -3.40
CA ALA A 147 4.86 -1.77 -4.46
C ALA A 147 3.45 -2.18 -4.01
N ALA A 148 2.44 -1.87 -4.80
CA ALA A 148 1.08 -2.38 -4.66
C ALA A 148 0.63 -3.03 -5.96
N LEU A 149 0.36 -4.34 -5.93
CA LEU A 149 0.23 -5.16 -7.13
C LEU A 149 -1.03 -6.03 -7.05
N ILE A 150 -1.91 -5.89 -8.04
CA ILE A 150 -2.96 -6.84 -8.34
C ILE A 150 -2.50 -7.64 -9.56
N VAL A 151 -2.20 -8.92 -9.38
CA VAL A 151 -1.62 -9.77 -10.43
C VAL A 151 -2.36 -11.10 -10.53
N SER A 152 -2.26 -11.77 -11.67
CA SER A 152 -2.67 -13.18 -11.77
C SER A 152 -1.53 -14.07 -11.23
N SER A 153 -1.86 -15.13 -10.51
CA SER A 153 -0.87 -16.12 -10.04
C SER A 153 -0.19 -16.86 -11.20
N ALA A 154 -0.76 -16.81 -12.41
CA ALA A 154 -0.11 -17.32 -13.62
C ALA A 154 0.97 -16.36 -14.15
N THR A 155 0.83 -15.06 -13.90
CA THR A 155 1.73 -14.01 -14.42
C THR A 155 2.95 -13.81 -13.53
N TRP A 156 2.75 -13.73 -12.22
CA TRP A 156 3.85 -13.53 -11.29
C TRP A 156 3.53 -14.11 -9.92
N ILE A 157 4.49 -14.86 -9.39
CA ILE A 157 4.56 -15.29 -8.00
C ILE A 157 5.98 -14.95 -7.53
N PRO A 158 6.14 -14.20 -6.41
CA PRO A 158 7.47 -13.82 -5.94
C PRO A 158 8.38 -15.03 -5.70
N GLY A 159 9.62 -14.99 -6.22
CA GLY A 159 10.59 -16.07 -6.02
C GLY A 159 12.08 -15.68 -6.10
N PRO A 160 13.03 -16.62 -5.93
CA PRO A 160 14.45 -16.31 -5.77
C PRO A 160 15.08 -15.93 -7.11
N MET A 161 14.49 -16.46 -8.19
CA MET A 161 14.84 -16.18 -9.58
C MET A 161 14.44 -14.76 -9.99
N ASP A 162 13.55 -14.12 -9.24
CA ASP A 162 13.26 -12.72 -9.47
C ASP A 162 14.50 -11.91 -9.15
N GLY A 163 15.35 -12.23 -8.18
CA GLY A 163 16.49 -11.37 -7.86
C GLY A 163 16.05 -10.13 -7.06
N GLY A 164 16.84 -9.81 -6.04
CA GLY A 164 16.36 -9.10 -4.86
C GLY A 164 15.70 -7.74 -5.06
N MET A 165 14.59 -7.56 -4.34
CA MET A 165 13.91 -6.31 -4.07
C MET A 165 14.60 -5.61 -2.89
N ARG A 166 15.84 -5.17 -3.13
CA ARG A 166 16.80 -4.81 -2.07
C ARG A 166 16.44 -3.58 -1.25
N ILE A 167 15.56 -2.70 -1.73
CA ILE A 167 15.18 -1.49 -0.99
C ILE A 167 13.68 -1.45 -0.67
N LEU A 168 12.97 -2.54 -0.93
CA LEU A 168 11.53 -2.63 -0.76
C LEU A 168 11.19 -2.55 0.73
N ARG A 169 10.38 -1.55 1.09
CA ARG A 169 9.91 -1.29 2.45
C ARG A 169 8.49 -1.76 2.67
N GLN A 170 7.67 -1.66 1.64
CA GLN A 170 6.26 -2.01 1.68
C GLN A 170 5.82 -2.76 0.42
N LEU A 171 5.10 -3.85 0.63
CA LEU A 171 4.49 -4.66 -0.41
C LEU A 171 3.00 -4.85 -0.10
N ASP A 172 2.14 -4.43 -1.02
CA ASP A 172 0.73 -4.84 -1.09
C ASP A 172 0.56 -5.79 -2.29
N LEU A 173 0.08 -7.00 -2.04
CA LEU A 173 -0.07 -8.03 -3.06
C LEU A 173 -1.47 -8.64 -2.98
N ALA A 174 -2.18 -8.59 -4.10
CA ALA A 174 -3.45 -9.27 -4.29
C ALA A 174 -3.41 -10.10 -5.58
N TYR A 175 -4.16 -11.21 -5.57
CA TYR A 175 -4.27 -12.08 -6.72
C TYR A 175 -5.66 -11.98 -7.36
N SER A 176 -5.72 -11.82 -8.68
CA SER A 176 -6.98 -11.66 -9.42
C SER A 176 -7.61 -12.98 -9.86
N ASP A 177 -6.89 -14.10 -9.75
CA ASP A 177 -7.36 -15.41 -10.18
C ASP A 177 -7.14 -16.51 -9.14
N THR A 178 -7.97 -17.54 -9.23
CA THR A 178 -7.88 -18.75 -8.41
C THR A 178 -7.30 -19.90 -9.23
N ASN A 179 -6.26 -19.64 -10.05
CA ASN A 179 -5.66 -20.69 -10.88
C ASN A 179 -5.11 -21.82 -9.99
N THR A 180 -5.19 -23.07 -10.47
CA THR A 180 -4.94 -24.29 -9.68
C THR A 180 -3.59 -24.95 -9.97
N GLN A 181 -2.78 -24.40 -10.89
CA GLN A 181 -1.44 -24.91 -11.20
C GLN A 181 -0.40 -24.59 -10.13
N ARG A 182 0.13 -25.63 -9.47
CA ARG A 182 1.11 -25.51 -8.39
C ARG A 182 2.44 -24.96 -8.88
N HIS A 183 2.80 -23.77 -8.43
CA HIS A 183 4.15 -23.23 -8.50
C HIS A 183 4.76 -23.15 -7.10
N PRO A 184 6.06 -23.45 -6.92
CA PRO A 184 6.71 -23.31 -5.63
C PRO A 184 6.81 -21.83 -5.25
N ILE A 185 6.07 -21.41 -4.21
CA ILE A 185 6.31 -20.12 -3.54
C ILE A 185 7.61 -20.25 -2.75
N THR A 186 8.43 -19.23 -2.82
CA THR A 186 9.68 -19.15 -2.05
C THR A 186 9.78 -17.79 -1.37
N VAL A 187 10.72 -17.69 -0.42
CA VAL A 187 10.93 -16.48 0.35
C VAL A 187 11.35 -15.32 -0.55
N LEU A 188 10.66 -14.18 -0.44
CA LEU A 188 11.07 -12.93 -1.07
C LEU A 188 12.47 -12.50 -0.58
N ASP A 189 13.36 -12.21 -1.52
CA ASP A 189 14.62 -11.51 -1.25
C ASP A 189 14.35 -10.00 -1.10
N ALA A 190 13.84 -9.62 0.08
CA ALA A 190 13.51 -8.24 0.45
C ALA A 190 13.91 -7.96 1.92
N PRO A 191 15.20 -7.68 2.20
CA PRO A 191 15.75 -7.60 3.56
C PRO A 191 15.34 -6.33 4.35
N HIS A 192 14.74 -5.35 3.68
CA HIS A 192 14.26 -4.10 4.32
C HIS A 192 12.74 -4.00 4.35
N LEU A 193 12.04 -5.10 4.03
CA LEU A 193 10.59 -5.15 4.02
C LEU A 193 10.07 -5.11 5.46
N THR A 194 9.26 -4.10 5.76
CA THR A 194 8.72 -3.86 7.10
C THR A 194 7.19 -3.85 7.13
N THR A 195 6.56 -3.60 5.99
CA THR A 195 5.11 -3.56 5.83
C THR A 195 4.67 -4.53 4.76
N ILE A 196 3.75 -5.44 5.11
CA ILE A 196 3.16 -6.40 4.17
C ILE A 196 1.64 -6.31 4.25
N LEU A 197 0.99 -6.14 3.10
CA LEU A 197 -0.45 -6.28 2.92
C LEU A 197 -0.68 -7.41 1.92
N LEU A 198 -1.39 -8.45 2.33
CA LEU A 198 -1.66 -9.60 1.47
C LEU A 198 -3.15 -9.85 1.37
N ASP A 199 -3.61 -10.06 0.15
CA ASP A 199 -4.86 -10.74 -0.10
C ASP A 199 -4.65 -12.24 -0.18
N CYS A 200 -5.29 -12.99 0.72
CA CYS A 200 -5.15 -14.44 0.80
C CYS A 200 -6.29 -15.21 0.11
N ASP A 201 -7.13 -14.54 -0.69
CA ASP A 201 -8.18 -15.18 -1.48
C ASP A 201 -7.62 -15.90 -2.73
N PHE A 202 -6.63 -16.77 -2.55
CA PHE A 202 -6.01 -17.52 -3.65
C PHE A 202 -5.69 -18.97 -3.26
N VAL A 203 -5.49 -19.81 -4.27
CA VAL A 203 -5.43 -21.29 -4.15
C VAL A 203 -4.27 -21.80 -3.29
N TYR A 204 -3.29 -20.94 -2.97
CA TYR A 204 -2.03 -21.32 -2.31
C TYR A 204 -1.82 -20.64 -0.95
N TRP A 205 -2.90 -20.31 -0.25
CA TRP A 205 -2.84 -19.69 1.09
C TRP A 205 -1.92 -20.43 2.08
N GLU A 206 -1.77 -21.76 1.92
CA GLU A 206 -0.94 -22.60 2.78
C GLU A 206 0.57 -22.32 2.68
N PHE A 207 1.00 -21.69 1.58
CA PHE A 207 2.39 -21.31 1.35
C PHE A 207 2.69 -19.86 1.72
N VAL A 208 1.67 -19.06 2.05
CA VAL A 208 1.86 -17.67 2.49
C VAL A 208 2.84 -17.58 3.66
N PRO A 209 2.82 -18.47 4.68
CA PRO A 209 3.82 -18.44 5.74
C PRO A 209 5.28 -18.56 5.26
N ALA A 210 5.54 -19.11 4.07
CA ALA A 210 6.88 -19.22 3.49
C ALA A 210 7.25 -18.04 2.57
N LEU A 211 6.34 -17.08 2.35
CA LEU A 211 6.50 -15.98 1.41
C LEU A 211 7.54 -14.96 1.89
N ALA A 212 7.64 -14.74 3.20
CA ALA A 212 8.48 -13.67 3.76
C ALA A 212 9.19 -14.10 5.03
N VAL A 213 10.24 -13.35 5.38
CA VAL A 213 10.82 -13.40 6.73
C VAL A 213 9.92 -12.57 7.64
N TRP A 214 9.02 -13.21 8.38
CA TRP A 214 8.00 -12.52 9.17
C TRP A 214 8.57 -11.75 10.38
N SER A 215 9.76 -12.13 10.86
CA SER A 215 10.38 -11.54 12.04
C SER A 215 10.83 -10.09 11.83
N GLN A 216 11.04 -9.64 10.60
CA GLN A 216 11.35 -8.23 10.28
C GLN A 216 10.10 -7.36 10.05
N ILE A 217 8.90 -7.97 10.02
CA ILE A 217 7.66 -7.26 9.71
C ILE A 217 7.12 -6.56 10.94
N THR A 218 6.78 -5.29 10.78
CA THR A 218 6.24 -4.41 11.82
C THR A 218 4.78 -4.04 11.55
N ARG A 219 4.37 -3.99 10.29
CA ARG A 219 2.98 -3.74 9.88
C ARG A 219 2.48 -4.86 8.99
N LEU A 220 1.39 -5.49 9.39
CA LEU A 220 0.81 -6.63 8.68
C LEU A 220 -0.67 -6.39 8.44
N SER A 221 -1.13 -6.55 7.19
CA SER A 221 -2.54 -6.64 6.85
C SER A 221 -2.80 -7.93 6.08
N LEU A 222 -3.68 -8.78 6.60
CA LEU A 222 -4.12 -10.01 5.96
C LEU A 222 -5.60 -9.89 5.59
N ARG A 223 -5.91 -9.93 4.29
CA ARG A 223 -7.28 -9.91 3.75
C ARG A 223 -7.70 -11.33 3.36
N HIS A 224 -9.00 -11.61 3.44
CA HIS A 224 -9.61 -12.88 3.03
C HIS A 224 -8.82 -14.14 3.49
N SER A 225 -8.37 -14.14 4.74
CA SER A 225 -7.48 -15.17 5.27
C SER A 225 -8.21 -16.22 6.11
N THR A 226 -7.65 -17.42 6.20
CA THR A 226 -8.12 -18.45 7.13
C THR A 226 -7.39 -18.34 8.47
N LEU A 227 -8.03 -18.76 9.56
CA LEU A 227 -7.45 -18.69 10.90
C LEU A 227 -6.13 -19.47 11.01
N SER A 228 -6.01 -20.61 10.32
CA SER A 228 -4.79 -21.41 10.29
C SER A 228 -3.59 -20.70 9.67
N VAL A 229 -3.80 -19.92 8.61
CA VAL A 229 -2.75 -19.14 7.95
C VAL A 229 -2.28 -18.02 8.84
N VAL A 230 -3.24 -17.26 9.39
CA VAL A 230 -2.96 -16.17 10.31
C VAL A 230 -2.16 -16.69 11.50
N ALA A 231 -2.59 -17.80 12.10
CA ALA A 231 -1.90 -18.43 13.23
C ALA A 231 -0.47 -18.90 12.89
N ALA A 232 -0.21 -19.33 11.66
CA ALA A 232 1.13 -19.68 11.19
C ALA A 232 2.01 -18.44 11.00
N ILE A 233 1.52 -17.40 10.32
CA ILE A 233 2.25 -16.15 10.08
C ILE A 233 2.60 -15.45 11.38
N LEU A 234 1.60 -15.30 12.27
CA LEU A 234 1.75 -14.60 13.54
C LEU A 234 2.73 -15.30 14.51
N ARG A 235 2.98 -16.59 14.31
CA ARG A 235 3.98 -17.34 15.10
C ARG A 235 5.39 -16.81 14.84
N ASP A 236 5.65 -16.43 13.60
CA ASP A 236 6.97 -16.01 13.13
C ASP A 236 7.11 -14.48 13.05
N ALA A 237 6.08 -13.72 13.47
CA ALA A 237 6.00 -12.26 13.42
C ALA A 237 5.96 -11.58 14.82
N PRO A 238 6.95 -11.77 15.70
CA PRO A 238 6.90 -11.24 17.07
C PRO A 238 7.04 -9.70 17.15
N ASN A 239 7.60 -9.05 16.13
CA ASN A 239 7.93 -7.63 16.12
C ASN A 239 6.82 -6.73 15.55
N LEU A 240 5.59 -7.26 15.45
CA LEU A 240 4.45 -6.50 14.96
C LEU A 240 4.12 -5.32 15.87
N VAL A 241 3.92 -4.16 15.25
CA VAL A 241 3.45 -2.92 15.85
C VAL A 241 1.98 -2.68 15.47
N GLN A 242 1.64 -2.92 14.21
CA GLN A 242 0.28 -2.80 13.69
C GLN A 242 -0.12 -4.08 12.96
N CYS A 243 -1.27 -4.64 13.32
CA CYS A 243 -1.79 -5.85 12.71
C CYS A 243 -3.27 -5.71 12.36
N LYS A 244 -3.61 -6.00 11.11
CA LYS A 244 -4.98 -6.05 10.60
C LYS A 244 -5.25 -7.43 10.00
N ILE A 245 -6.35 -8.05 10.42
CA ILE A 245 -6.72 -9.40 10.02
C ILE A 245 -8.21 -9.39 9.63
N ALA A 246 -8.50 -9.77 8.39
CA ALA A 246 -9.85 -10.03 7.93
C ALA A 246 -9.98 -11.53 7.58
N LEU A 247 -10.71 -12.26 8.42
CA LEU A 247 -10.94 -13.68 8.27
C LEU A 247 -12.14 -13.95 7.34
N ASN A 248 -12.01 -14.85 6.36
CA ASN A 248 -13.13 -15.25 5.49
C ASN A 248 -13.68 -16.64 5.81
N ALA A 249 -12.87 -17.52 6.42
CA ALA A 249 -13.27 -18.87 6.79
C ALA A 249 -12.60 -19.31 8.09
N ARG A 250 -13.32 -20.16 8.85
CA ARG A 250 -12.85 -20.69 10.14
C ARG A 250 -11.57 -21.51 9.99
N GLY A 251 -11.39 -22.21 8.86
CA GLY A 251 -10.34 -23.22 8.67
C GLY A 251 -10.48 -24.37 9.68
N ALA A 252 -9.94 -25.56 9.37
CA ALA A 252 -9.77 -26.57 10.40
C ALA A 252 -8.56 -26.17 11.24
N VAL A 253 -8.77 -25.39 12.31
CA VAL A 253 -7.71 -25.20 13.32
C VAL A 253 -7.46 -26.58 13.91
N SER A 254 -6.27 -27.14 13.68
CA SER A 254 -5.91 -28.38 14.36
C SER A 254 -5.92 -28.10 15.87
N PRO A 255 -6.73 -28.82 16.66
CA PRO A 255 -6.84 -28.58 18.09
C PRO A 255 -5.65 -29.22 18.81
N ALA A 256 -4.43 -28.70 18.61
CA ALA A 256 -3.25 -29.25 19.25
C ALA A 256 -1.98 -28.37 19.13
N VAL A 257 -2.00 -27.14 19.66
CA VAL A 257 -0.91 -26.59 20.51
C VAL A 257 -1.53 -25.43 21.29
N LYS A 258 -1.39 -25.41 22.62
CA LYS A 258 -1.56 -24.18 23.42
C LYS A 258 -0.42 -23.22 23.07
N GLN A 259 -0.47 -22.66 21.87
CA GLN A 259 0.55 -21.74 21.38
C GLN A 259 0.27 -20.39 22.03
N LEU A 260 1.28 -19.81 22.69
CA LEU A 260 1.22 -18.44 23.19
C LEU A 260 1.86 -17.53 22.15
N TYR A 261 1.23 -16.39 21.88
CA TYR A 261 1.76 -15.37 20.99
C TYR A 261 2.18 -14.15 21.80
N GLU A 262 3.47 -13.83 21.79
CA GLU A 262 4.01 -12.69 22.51
C GLU A 262 4.28 -11.53 21.55
N PHE A 263 3.49 -10.46 21.66
CA PHE A 263 3.61 -9.26 20.85
C PHE A 263 3.92 -8.06 21.74
N LEU A 264 5.19 -7.89 22.07
CA LEU A 264 5.63 -6.84 23.00
C LEU A 264 5.56 -5.45 22.38
N GLN A 265 5.58 -5.31 21.05
CA GLN A 265 5.56 -4.03 20.36
C GLN A 265 4.19 -3.68 19.76
N LEU A 266 3.19 -4.57 19.89
CA LEU A 266 1.91 -4.40 19.21
C LEU A 266 1.10 -3.28 19.87
N GLU A 267 0.85 -2.22 19.12
CA GLU A 267 0.10 -1.04 19.57
C GLU A 267 -1.32 -1.02 19.00
N MET A 268 -1.51 -1.59 17.81
CA MET A 268 -2.81 -1.62 17.13
C MET A 268 -3.13 -3.02 16.60
N LEU A 269 -4.31 -3.53 16.96
CA LEU A 269 -4.87 -4.76 16.43
C LEU A 269 -6.27 -4.51 15.88
N ILE A 270 -6.50 -4.91 14.63
CA ILE A 270 -7.80 -4.88 13.96
C ILE A 270 -8.11 -6.31 13.52
N ILE A 271 -9.20 -6.89 14.02
CA ILE A 271 -9.63 -8.23 13.62
C ILE A 271 -11.13 -8.24 13.29
N THR A 272 -11.45 -8.78 12.12
CA THR A 272 -12.82 -8.90 11.60
C THR A 272 -13.00 -10.27 10.98
N ALA A 273 -14.22 -10.81 10.96
CA ALA A 273 -14.52 -12.05 10.26
C ALA A 273 -15.79 -11.94 9.42
N GLY A 274 -15.77 -12.56 8.24
CA GLY A 274 -16.94 -12.78 7.39
C GLY A 274 -17.82 -13.95 7.83
N PHE A 275 -17.64 -14.46 9.04
CA PHE A 275 -18.44 -15.52 9.64
C PHE A 275 -18.76 -15.17 11.10
N SER A 276 -19.86 -15.71 11.62
CA SER A 276 -20.28 -15.50 13.01
C SER A 276 -19.91 -16.68 13.92
N ASP A 277 -19.92 -16.50 15.25
CA ASP A 277 -19.85 -17.54 16.29
C ASP A 277 -18.63 -18.48 16.22
N GLY A 278 -17.42 -17.92 16.31
CA GLY A 278 -16.17 -18.65 16.25
C GLY A 278 -15.50 -18.85 17.62
N GLU A 279 -15.81 -19.93 18.36
CA GLU A 279 -15.07 -20.30 19.58
C GLU A 279 -13.55 -20.38 19.35
N ALA A 280 -13.14 -20.88 18.18
CA ALA A 280 -11.74 -20.93 17.78
C ALA A 280 -11.07 -19.54 17.71
N VAL A 281 -11.83 -18.48 17.41
CA VAL A 281 -11.31 -17.11 17.39
C VAL A 281 -11.12 -16.60 18.82
N ASP A 282 -12.06 -16.90 19.72
CA ASP A 282 -11.92 -16.54 21.14
C ASP A 282 -10.68 -17.21 21.74
N GLU A 283 -10.49 -18.52 21.51
CA GLU A 283 -9.30 -19.26 21.93
C GLU A 283 -8.01 -18.65 21.34
N PHE A 284 -8.03 -18.29 20.06
CA PHE A 284 -6.91 -17.66 19.38
C PHE A 284 -6.55 -16.29 19.97
N LEU A 285 -7.54 -15.44 20.25
CA LEU A 285 -7.32 -14.13 20.86
C LEU A 285 -6.86 -14.24 22.32
N MET A 286 -7.36 -15.23 23.08
CA MET A 286 -6.91 -15.48 24.46
C MET A 286 -5.45 -15.98 24.54
N ALA A 287 -4.92 -16.51 23.43
CA ALA A 287 -3.52 -16.90 23.31
C ALA A 287 -2.55 -15.71 23.15
N PHE A 288 -3.04 -14.49 22.94
CA PHE A 288 -2.18 -13.34 22.73
C PHE A 288 -1.70 -12.76 24.06
N ARG A 289 -0.45 -12.28 24.09
CA ARG A 289 0.13 -11.45 25.14
C ARG A 289 0.66 -10.18 24.47
N ALA A 290 -0.08 -9.09 24.62
CA ALA A 290 0.18 -7.84 23.93
C ALA A 290 0.08 -6.66 24.91
N PRO A 291 1.02 -6.54 25.87
CA PRO A 291 0.89 -5.59 26.98
C PRO A 291 0.85 -4.13 26.53
N ASN A 292 1.47 -3.80 25.40
CA ASN A 292 1.54 -2.44 24.84
C ASN A 292 0.40 -2.12 23.86
N LEU A 293 -0.60 -2.99 23.75
CA LEU A 293 -1.75 -2.76 22.86
C LEU A 293 -2.57 -1.58 23.38
N ARG A 294 -2.72 -0.55 22.53
CA ARG A 294 -3.45 0.69 22.83
C ARG A 294 -4.78 0.77 22.09
N ARG A 295 -4.82 0.27 20.85
CA ARG A 295 -5.98 0.35 19.96
C ARG A 295 -6.42 -1.04 19.54
N LEU A 296 -7.67 -1.39 19.85
CA LEU A 296 -8.26 -2.66 19.45
C LEU A 296 -9.54 -2.43 18.66
N HIS A 297 -9.66 -3.09 17.51
CA HIS A 297 -10.90 -3.18 16.77
C HIS A 297 -11.30 -4.65 16.61
N ILE A 298 -12.53 -4.98 17.01
CA ILE A 298 -13.09 -6.34 16.92
C ILE A 298 -14.48 -6.26 16.32
N ASP A 299 -14.79 -7.19 15.42
CA ASP A 299 -16.16 -7.51 15.03
C ASP A 299 -16.82 -8.42 16.06
N GLN A 300 -17.91 -7.98 16.71
CA GLN A 300 -18.53 -8.77 17.77
C GLN A 300 -19.23 -10.02 17.25
N ASP A 301 -19.77 -9.98 16.03
CA ASP A 301 -20.48 -11.14 15.45
C ASP A 301 -19.55 -12.36 15.28
N MET A 302 -18.24 -12.13 15.18
CA MET A 302 -17.20 -13.15 15.10
C MET A 302 -17.02 -13.95 16.40
N LEU A 303 -17.23 -13.32 17.56
CA LEU A 303 -16.97 -13.93 18.86
C LEU A 303 -18.03 -14.99 19.19
N SER A 304 -17.69 -15.96 20.04
CA SER A 304 -18.65 -16.99 20.42
C SER A 304 -19.87 -16.40 21.14
N HIS A 305 -21.07 -16.81 20.73
CA HIS A 305 -22.32 -16.36 21.34
C HIS A 305 -22.76 -17.35 22.41
N HIS A 306 -22.08 -17.33 23.55
CA HIS A 306 -22.54 -18.16 24.66
C HIS A 306 -23.75 -17.48 25.34
N PRO A 307 -24.96 -18.08 25.36
CA PRO A 307 -26.20 -17.43 25.80
C PRO A 307 -26.22 -16.95 27.26
N ALA A 308 -25.21 -17.32 28.06
CA ALA A 308 -25.00 -16.83 29.43
C ALA A 308 -23.97 -15.69 29.56
N ASN A 309 -23.18 -15.39 28.50
CA ASN A 309 -21.87 -14.76 28.62
C ASN A 309 -21.50 -13.78 27.49
N ASN A 310 -22.43 -13.34 26.62
CA ASN A 310 -22.15 -12.48 25.45
C ASN A 310 -21.35 -11.19 25.75
N LEU A 311 -21.30 -10.71 26.99
CA LEU A 311 -20.52 -9.55 27.44
C LEU A 311 -19.18 -9.89 28.09
N THR A 312 -18.87 -11.17 28.31
CA THR A 312 -17.68 -11.62 29.07
C THR A 312 -16.48 -11.96 28.20
N SER A 313 -16.67 -12.25 26.92
CA SER A 313 -15.58 -12.64 26.01
C SER A 313 -14.56 -11.52 25.86
N ILE A 314 -15.00 -10.28 25.57
CA ILE A 314 -14.09 -9.14 25.38
C ILE A 314 -13.26 -8.85 26.65
N PRO A 315 -13.85 -8.70 27.86
CA PRO A 315 -13.05 -8.53 29.08
C PRO A 315 -12.07 -9.67 29.34
N THR A 316 -12.47 -10.91 29.06
CA THR A 316 -11.60 -12.08 29.25
C THR A 316 -10.42 -12.05 28.28
N ILE A 317 -10.66 -11.70 27.02
CA ILE A 317 -9.62 -11.54 25.99
C ILE A 317 -8.66 -10.41 26.39
N LEU A 318 -9.15 -9.25 26.81
CA LEU A 318 -8.30 -8.13 27.24
C LEU A 318 -7.45 -8.48 28.46
N LYS A 319 -8.04 -9.16 29.44
CA LYS A 319 -7.32 -9.65 30.61
C LYS A 319 -6.26 -10.68 30.23
N ALA A 320 -6.54 -11.56 29.27
CA ALA A 320 -5.57 -12.52 28.76
C ALA A 320 -4.41 -11.83 28.02
N MET A 321 -4.70 -10.81 27.21
CA MET A 321 -3.69 -10.00 26.51
C MET A 321 -2.80 -9.20 27.46
N GLY A 322 -3.31 -8.85 28.65
CA GLY A 322 -2.58 -8.07 29.66
C GLY A 322 -2.38 -6.61 29.26
N CYS A 323 -3.24 -6.08 28.39
CA CYS A 323 -3.14 -4.74 27.83
C CYS A 323 -3.96 -3.71 28.61
N ARG A 324 -3.67 -2.42 28.36
CA ARG A 324 -4.49 -1.28 28.79
C ARG A 324 -4.86 -0.45 27.57
N LEU A 325 -6.08 -0.64 27.08
CA LEU A 325 -6.53 0.04 25.87
C LEU A 325 -6.86 1.51 26.11
N GLU A 326 -6.40 2.35 25.19
CA GLU A 326 -6.84 3.74 25.07
C GLU A 326 -8.13 3.82 24.24
N GLN A 327 -8.21 2.98 23.20
CA GLN A 327 -9.33 2.97 22.25
C GLN A 327 -9.80 1.54 21.95
N LEU A 328 -11.11 1.32 22.11
CA LEU A 328 -11.80 0.11 21.68
C LEU A 328 -12.86 0.47 20.64
N SER A 329 -12.83 -0.21 19.50
CA SER A 329 -13.83 -0.04 18.45
C SER A 329 -14.52 -1.37 18.19
N ILE A 330 -15.84 -1.43 18.35
CA ILE A 330 -16.62 -2.65 18.18
C ILE A 330 -17.49 -2.51 16.94
N ALA A 331 -17.31 -3.42 15.97
CA ALA A 331 -18.22 -3.59 14.84
C ALA A 331 -19.37 -4.54 15.20
N HIS A 332 -20.54 -4.32 14.58
CA HIS A 332 -21.78 -5.08 14.80
C HIS A 332 -22.13 -5.28 16.30
N PRO A 333 -22.28 -4.18 17.06
CA PRO A 333 -22.53 -4.28 18.48
C PRO A 333 -23.89 -4.89 18.79
N GLN A 334 -23.91 -5.88 19.69
CA GLN A 334 -25.14 -6.50 20.21
C GLN A 334 -25.71 -5.75 21.43
N HIS A 335 -24.90 -4.91 22.06
CA HIS A 335 -25.27 -4.16 23.27
C HIS A 335 -25.06 -2.65 23.09
N SER A 336 -25.68 -1.88 23.98
CA SER A 336 -25.54 -0.42 23.99
C SER A 336 -24.16 0.01 24.48
N LEU A 337 -23.74 1.24 24.13
CA LEU A 337 -22.47 1.82 24.59
C LEU A 337 -22.37 1.84 26.13
N GLY A 338 -23.46 2.16 26.83
CA GLY A 338 -23.48 2.19 28.30
C GLY A 338 -23.15 0.84 28.92
N THR A 339 -23.64 -0.25 28.33
CA THR A 339 -23.34 -1.62 28.78
C THR A 339 -21.85 -1.94 28.65
N TYR A 340 -21.19 -1.49 27.58
CA TYR A 340 -19.74 -1.68 27.44
C TYR A 340 -18.93 -0.83 28.42
N GLN A 341 -19.37 0.40 28.68
CA GLN A 341 -18.72 1.28 29.65
C GLN A 341 -18.82 0.74 31.09
N GLU A 342 -19.92 0.07 31.44
CA GLU A 342 -20.06 -0.59 32.75
C GLU A 342 -19.10 -1.78 32.91
N VAL A 343 -18.93 -2.58 31.85
CA VAL A 343 -18.10 -3.79 31.87
C VAL A 343 -16.61 -3.47 31.67
N LEU A 344 -16.30 -2.38 30.96
CA LEU A 344 -14.94 -1.95 30.61
C LEU A 344 -14.72 -0.47 31.02
N PRO A 345 -14.78 -0.16 32.32
CA PRO A 345 -14.71 1.22 32.81
C PRO A 345 -13.34 1.88 32.58
N ASP A 346 -12.29 1.08 32.43
CA ASP A 346 -10.90 1.56 32.31
C ASP A 346 -10.52 2.03 30.90
N ILE A 347 -11.40 1.85 29.90
CA ILE A 347 -11.11 2.20 28.50
C ILE A 347 -11.52 3.65 28.24
N GLY A 348 -10.57 4.48 27.80
CA GLY A 348 -10.80 5.91 27.57
C GLY A 348 -11.85 6.21 26.49
N LEU A 349 -11.78 5.52 25.35
CA LEU A 349 -12.69 5.74 24.22
C LEU A 349 -13.26 4.41 23.69
N ILE A 350 -14.58 4.24 23.79
CA ILE A 350 -15.31 3.13 23.18
C ILE A 350 -16.14 3.66 22.01
N GLN A 351 -15.90 3.14 20.80
CA GLN A 351 -16.64 3.48 19.58
C GLN A 351 -17.43 2.27 19.09
N LEU A 352 -18.73 2.46 18.89
CA LEU A 352 -19.59 1.46 18.25
C LEU A 352 -19.76 1.81 16.78
N ARG A 353 -19.39 0.90 15.87
CA ARG A 353 -19.47 1.12 14.42
C ARG A 353 -20.40 0.10 13.78
N HIS A 354 -21.34 0.58 12.97
CA HIS A 354 -22.23 -0.29 12.19
C HIS A 354 -21.65 -0.67 10.82
N ARG A 355 -20.53 -0.06 10.41
CA ARG A 355 -19.78 -0.40 9.19
C ARG A 355 -18.28 -0.20 9.41
N LEU A 356 -17.48 -1.12 8.89
CA LEU A 356 -16.04 -0.94 8.72
C LEU A 356 -15.81 0.23 7.76
N LEU A 357 -14.81 1.09 8.03
CA LEU A 357 -14.25 1.89 6.95
C LEU A 357 -13.70 0.88 5.95
N LYS A 358 -14.27 0.90 4.74
CA LYS A 358 -13.79 0.12 3.62
C LYS A 358 -12.31 0.40 3.47
N ASP A 359 -11.56 -0.68 3.67
CA ASP A 359 -10.22 -0.87 3.17
C ASP A 359 -9.17 0.03 3.84
N TRP A 360 -8.00 -0.55 4.10
CA TRP A 360 -6.84 0.29 3.84
C TRP A 360 -6.96 0.52 2.34
N GLY A 361 -7.25 1.75 1.90
CA GLY A 361 -6.99 2.07 0.50
C GLY A 361 -5.54 1.67 0.22
N ALA A 362 -5.16 1.52 -1.04
CA ALA A 362 -3.78 1.23 -1.46
C ALA A 362 -2.70 2.18 -0.86
N TRP A 363 -3.09 3.15 -0.02
CA TRP A 363 -2.32 4.19 0.60
C TRP A 363 -2.82 4.46 2.04
N ASP A 364 -2.23 3.78 3.03
CA ASP A 364 -2.21 4.24 4.44
C ASP A 364 -0.76 4.39 4.89
N LEU A 365 0.00 5.14 4.07
CA LEU A 365 1.34 5.63 4.39
C LEU A 365 1.31 6.86 5.30
N GLN A 366 0.13 7.29 5.75
CA GLN A 366 -0.04 8.30 6.80
C GLN A 366 -0.51 7.66 8.10
N ALA A 367 0.46 7.22 8.88
CA ALA A 367 0.35 7.17 10.33
C ALA A 367 1.79 7.31 10.88
N GLU A 368 2.32 8.53 10.81
CA GLU A 368 3.12 9.05 11.92
C GLU A 368 2.17 9.47 13.05
#